data_AF-A0A935EMR4-F1
#
_entry.id   AF-A0A935EMR4-F1
#
_cell.length_a   1.000
_cell.length_b   1.000
_cell.length_c   1.000
_cell.angle_alpha   90.00
_cell.angle_beta   90.00
_cell.angle_gamma   90.00
#
_symmetry.space_group_name_H-M   'P 1'
#
loop_
_entity.id
_entity.type
_entity.pdbx_description
1 polymer ?
#
loop_
_entity_poly.entity_id
_entity_poly.type
_entity_poly.pdbx_seq_one_letter_code
_entity_poly.pdbx_strand_id
1 'polypeptide(L)'
;MDSRSYVEIEFPHIAKGLVDKWKSPGESRTYLDDLVTDRRGERIGFPPPVFDELMFLHDLLWQLRHPDASHVDIYMESFRYSVNPEKEPRF
;
A
#
# COMPACT_ATOMS: atom_id res chain seq x y z
N MET A 1 -3.96 21.85 -11.71
CA MET A 1 -3.60 20.44 -11.52
C MET A 1 -4.16 20.02 -10.19
N ASP A 2 -4.94 18.94 -10.16
CA ASP A 2 -5.38 18.36 -8.89
C ASP A 2 -4.14 17.75 -8.22
N SER A 3 -3.77 18.25 -7.05
CA SER A 3 -2.56 17.81 -6.34
C SER A 3 -2.80 16.55 -5.49
N ARG A 4 -4.01 15.99 -5.56
CA ARG A 4 -4.40 14.83 -4.76
C ARG A 4 -3.80 13.56 -5.30
N SER A 5 -3.39 12.68 -4.41
CA SER A 5 -2.87 11.35 -4.74
C SER A 5 -4.00 10.42 -5.24
N TYR A 6 -3.65 9.35 -5.95
CA TYR A 6 -4.62 8.34 -6.37
C TYR A 6 -5.32 7.69 -5.17
N VAL A 7 -4.61 7.45 -4.08
CA VAL A 7 -5.19 6.98 -2.80
C VAL A 7 -6.22 7.99 -2.26
N GLU A 8 -5.96 9.29 -2.33
CA GLU A 8 -6.90 10.33 -1.86
C GLU A 8 -8.15 10.43 -2.73
N ILE A 9 -8.03 10.16 -4.03
CA ILE A 9 -9.14 10.24 -4.99
C ILE A 9 -10.02 8.99 -4.89
N GLU A 10 -9.41 7.80 -4.94
CA GLU A 10 -10.14 6.53 -5.04
C GLU A 10 -10.48 5.92 -3.68
N PHE A 11 -9.62 6.14 -2.67
CA PHE A 11 -9.78 5.56 -1.33
C PHE A 11 -9.62 6.60 -0.21
N PRO A 12 -10.49 7.62 -0.11
CA PRO A 12 -10.37 8.68 0.91
C PRO A 12 -10.30 8.17 2.36
N HIS A 13 -10.93 7.03 2.64
CA HIS A 13 -10.89 6.39 3.96
C HIS A 13 -9.53 5.76 4.27
N ILE A 14 -8.81 5.28 3.26
CA ILE A 14 -7.43 4.79 3.39
C ILE A 14 -6.49 5.99 3.60
N ALA A 15 -6.62 7.04 2.80
CA ALA A 15 -5.84 8.27 2.96
C ALA A 15 -5.97 8.83 4.40
N LYS A 16 -7.20 8.96 4.90
CA LYS A 16 -7.45 9.36 6.29
C LYS A 16 -6.81 8.38 7.28
N GLY A 17 -6.99 7.09 7.06
CA GLY A 17 -6.42 6.05 7.92
C GLY A 17 -4.90 6.06 7.99
N LEU A 18 -4.23 6.44 6.89
CA LEU A 18 -2.78 6.66 6.82
C LEU A 18 -2.41 7.88 7.66
N VAL A 19 -3.06 9.02 7.45
CA VAL A 19 -2.78 10.28 8.20
C VAL A 19 -2.94 10.08 9.70
N ASP A 20 -4.02 9.43 10.13
CA ASP A 20 -4.33 9.20 11.55
C ASP A 20 -3.24 8.36 12.24
N LYS A 21 -2.69 7.35 11.53
CA LYS A 21 -1.71 6.41 12.08
C LYS A 21 -0.25 6.80 11.80
N TRP A 22 0.00 7.75 10.90
CA TRP A 22 1.33 8.09 10.41
C TRP A 22 2.32 8.46 11.52
N LYS A 23 1.82 9.14 12.57
CA LYS A 23 2.62 9.59 13.71
C LYS A 23 3.12 8.44 14.61
N SER A 24 2.54 7.26 14.49
CA SER A 24 2.89 6.07 15.26
C SER A 24 3.53 5.05 14.31
N PRO A 25 4.87 4.93 14.28
CA PRO A 25 5.57 4.09 13.30
C PRO A 25 5.15 2.61 13.32
N GLY A 26 4.71 2.10 14.48
CA GLY A 26 4.19 0.74 14.59
C GLY A 26 2.79 0.59 13.99
N GLU A 27 1.91 1.58 14.18
CA GLU A 27 0.55 1.57 13.67
C GLU A 27 0.51 1.84 12.16
N SER A 28 1.32 2.77 11.65
CA SER A 28 1.40 3.06 10.23
C SER A 28 1.90 1.84 9.44
N ARG A 29 2.93 1.15 9.96
CA ARG A 29 3.41 -0.11 9.38
C ARG A 29 2.34 -1.19 9.40
N THR A 30 1.74 -1.46 10.56
CA THR A 30 0.71 -2.51 10.67
C THR A 30 -0.45 -2.23 9.73
N TYR A 31 -0.84 -0.97 9.61
CA TYR A 31 -1.90 -0.55 8.71
C TYR A 31 -1.53 -0.75 7.23
N LEU A 32 -0.33 -0.37 6.82
CA LEU A 32 0.13 -0.61 5.45
C LEU A 32 0.31 -2.11 5.14
N ASP A 33 0.89 -2.87 6.05
CA ASP A 33 1.01 -4.34 5.94
C ASP A 33 -0.38 -4.97 5.77
N ASP A 34 -1.39 -4.50 6.50
CA ASP A 34 -2.78 -4.96 6.38
C ASP A 34 -3.45 -4.55 5.07
N LEU A 35 -3.01 -3.48 4.41
CA LEU A 35 -3.50 -3.06 3.11
C LEU A 35 -2.90 -3.92 1.99
N VAL A 36 -1.58 -4.13 2.03
CA VAL A 36 -0.81 -4.72 0.94
C VAL A 36 -0.68 -6.24 1.05
N THR A 37 -0.86 -6.81 2.25
CA THR A 37 -0.84 -8.26 2.47
C THR A 37 -2.24 -8.83 2.41
N ASP A 38 -2.45 -9.80 1.54
CA ASP A 38 -3.68 -10.59 1.55
C ASP A 38 -3.63 -11.65 2.65
N ARG A 39 -4.36 -11.42 3.75
CA ARG A 39 -4.48 -12.38 4.85
C ARG A 39 -5.76 -13.24 4.77
N ARG A 40 -6.64 -13.00 3.79
CA ARG A 40 -8.01 -13.58 3.78
C ARG A 40 -8.42 -14.22 2.45
N GLY A 41 -7.67 -14.04 1.36
CA GLY A 41 -7.87 -14.74 0.08
C GLY A 41 -9.01 -14.19 -0.79
N GLU A 42 -9.71 -13.15 -0.35
CA GLU A 42 -10.90 -12.60 -1.03
C GLU A 42 -10.74 -11.14 -1.50
N ARG A 43 -9.55 -10.54 -1.37
CA ARG A 43 -9.34 -9.16 -1.84
C ARG A 43 -9.10 -9.11 -3.35
N ILE A 44 -9.77 -8.15 -3.99
CA ILE A 44 -9.67 -7.84 -5.42
C ILE A 44 -8.31 -7.17 -5.76
N GLY A 45 -7.61 -6.66 -4.73
CA GLY A 45 -6.39 -5.86 -4.88
C GLY A 45 -6.70 -4.37 -5.05
N PHE A 46 -5.64 -3.58 -5.25
CA PHE A 46 -5.75 -2.15 -5.58
C PHE A 46 -5.48 -1.92 -7.07
N PRO A 47 -6.08 -0.89 -7.68
CA PRO A 47 -5.64 -0.40 -8.98
C PRO A 47 -4.12 -0.13 -8.97
N PRO A 48 -3.40 -0.39 -10.08
CA PRO A 48 -1.95 -0.17 -10.15
C PRO A 48 -1.47 1.18 -9.59
N PRO A 49 -2.06 2.34 -9.94
CA PRO A 49 -1.56 3.62 -9.43
C PRO A 49 -1.76 3.79 -7.92
N VAL A 50 -2.80 3.18 -7.35
CA VAL A 50 -3.05 3.19 -5.89
C VAL A 50 -2.08 2.24 -5.19
N PHE A 51 -1.81 1.09 -5.79
CA PHE A 51 -0.86 0.13 -5.25
C PHE A 51 0.57 0.71 -5.21
N ASP A 52 0.99 1.37 -6.28
CA ASP A 52 2.32 2.00 -6.36
C ASP A 52 2.51 3.05 -5.25
N GLU A 53 1.49 3.88 -5.00
CA GLU A 53 1.52 4.86 -3.89
C GLU A 53 1.62 4.17 -2.52
N LEU A 54 0.86 3.10 -2.29
CA LEU A 54 0.90 2.35 -1.02
C LEU A 54 2.25 1.66 -0.81
N MET A 55 2.87 1.13 -1.87
CA MET A 55 4.20 0.52 -1.81
C MET A 55 5.29 1.55 -1.57
N PHE A 56 5.21 2.71 -2.23
CA PHE A 56 6.13 3.81 -1.96
C PHE A 56 6.13 4.21 -0.48
N LEU A 57 4.94 4.32 0.13
CA LEU A 57 4.82 4.64 1.57
C LEU A 57 5.35 3.52 2.48
N HIS A 58 5.16 2.26 2.09
CA HIS A 58 5.70 1.10 2.82
C HIS A 58 7.23 1.09 2.82
N ASP A 59 7.84 1.29 1.66
CA ASP A 59 9.29 1.37 1.49
C ASP A 59 9.88 2.53 2.28
N LEU A 60 9.25 3.70 2.23
CA LEU A 60 9.67 4.88 2.98
C LEU A 60 9.68 4.62 4.49
N LEU A 61 8.62 3.99 5.02
CA LEU A 61 8.57 3.61 6.44
C LEU A 61 9.64 2.57 6.79
N TRP A 62 9.95 1.65 5.88
CA TRP A 62 11.02 0.69 6.10
C TRP A 62 12.38 1.38 6.17
N GLN A 63 12.69 2.28 5.23
CA GLN A 63 13.95 3.02 5.19
C GLN A 63 14.15 3.90 6.42
N LEU A 64 13.10 4.62 6.85
CA LEU A 64 13.13 5.43 8.07
C LEU A 64 13.47 4.62 9.33
N ARG A 65 13.20 3.30 9.30
CA ARG A 65 13.46 2.38 10.42
C ARG A 65 14.76 1.59 10.30
N HIS A 66 15.38 1.56 9.13
CA HIS A 66 16.64 0.87 8.86
C HIS A 66 17.59 1.81 8.11
N PRO A 67 18.02 2.92 8.75
CA PRO A 67 18.88 3.93 8.12
C PRO A 67 20.27 3.39 7.75
N ASP A 68 20.63 2.21 8.27
CA ASP A 68 21.87 1.48 8.03
C ASP A 68 21.74 0.40 6.94
N ALA A 69 20.52 0.13 6.45
CA ALA A 69 20.31 -0.85 5.39
C ALA A 69 20.58 -0.24 4.00
N SER A 70 21.47 -0.87 3.24
CA SER A 70 21.99 -0.35 1.98
C SER A 70 21.02 -0.40 0.80
N HIS A 71 19.95 -1.20 0.88
CA HIS A 71 18.85 -1.27 -0.09
C HIS A 71 17.68 -2.08 0.46
N VAL A 72 16.43 -1.74 0.10
CA VAL A 72 15.29 -2.66 0.19
C VAL A 72 14.99 -3.15 -1.22
N ASP A 73 15.19 -4.43 -1.49
CA ASP A 73 14.78 -5.06 -2.76
C ASP A 73 13.28 -5.39 -2.70
N ILE A 74 12.43 -4.37 -2.59
CA ILE A 74 10.98 -4.54 -2.68
C ILE A 74 10.60 -4.41 -4.15
N TYR A 75 10.78 -5.49 -4.90
CA TYR A 75 10.28 -5.58 -6.26
C TYR A 75 8.77 -5.80 -6.23
N MET A 76 8.04 -5.07 -7.08
CA MET A 76 6.61 -5.29 -7.36
C MET A 76 6.29 -6.77 -7.66
N GLU A 77 7.25 -7.51 -8.23
CA GLU A 77 7.15 -8.95 -8.48
C GLU A 77 7.13 -9.82 -7.21
N SER A 78 7.74 -9.37 -6.11
CA SER A 78 7.75 -10.08 -4.82
C SER A 78 6.36 -10.12 -4.17
N PHE A 79 5.47 -9.21 -4.59
CA PHE A 79 4.08 -9.14 -4.13
C PHE A 79 3.09 -9.77 -5.10
N ARG A 80 3.55 -10.62 -6.04
CA ARG A 80 2.75 -11.34 -7.07
C ARG A 80 1.27 -11.31 -6.74
N TYR A 81 0.62 -10.34 -7.35
CA TYR A 81 -0.75 -9.98 -7.13
C TYR A 81 -1.65 -11.22 -7.05
N SER A 82 -2.52 -11.24 -6.05
CA SER A 82 -3.80 -11.96 -6.07
C SER A 82 -4.75 -11.40 -7.16
N VAL A 83 -4.25 -10.99 -8.33
CA VAL A 83 -5.08 -10.76 -9.50
C VAL A 83 -5.54 -12.14 -9.93
N ASN A 84 -6.74 -12.50 -9.51
CA ASN A 84 -7.42 -13.67 -10.03
C ASN A 84 -7.90 -13.32 -11.44
N PRO A 85 -7.27 -13.82 -12.51
CA PRO A 85 -7.61 -13.44 -13.89
C PRO A 85 -9.05 -13.84 -14.27
N GLU A 86 -9.70 -14.67 -13.45
CA GLU A 86 -11.06 -15.16 -13.61
C GLU A 86 -12.15 -14.23 -13.02
N LYS A 87 -11.78 -13.17 -12.27
CA LYS A 87 -12.77 -12.27 -11.66
C LYS A 87 -12.81 -10.92 -12.40
N GLU A 88 -13.80 -10.79 -13.28
CA GLU A 88 -14.17 -9.50 -13.88
C GLU A 88 -14.44 -8.45 -12.79
N PRO A 89 -13.87 -7.23 -12.91
CA PRO A 89 -14.20 -6.13 -12.01
C PRO A 89 -15.67 -5.75 -12.21
N ARG A 90 -16.52 -6.08 -11.25
CA ARG A 90 -17.89 -5.58 -11.22
C ARG A 90 -17.87 -4.14 -10.70
N PHE A 91 -18.12 -3.21 -11.63
CA PHE A 91 -18.40 -1.79 -11.37
C PHE A 91 -19.77 -1.62 -10.70
#